data_AF-A0AAW0FLZ9-F1
#
_entry.id   AF-A0AAW0FLZ9-F1
#
_cell.length_a   1.000
_cell.length_b   1.000
_cell.length_c   1.000
_cell.angle_alpha   90.00
_cell.angle_beta   90.00
_cell.angle_gamma   90.00
#
_symmetry.space_group_name_H-M   'P 1'
#
loop_
_entity.id
_entity.type
_entity.pdbx_description
1 polymer ?
#
loop_
_entity_poly.entity_id
_entity_poly.type
_entity_poly.pdbx_seq_one_letter_code
_entity_poly.pdbx_strand_id
1 'polypeptide(L)'
;MTDYASLDEFDDLALNQHSRFIVDDNDHEFTNDSFADYVRCGLSPILNSTKYDLSNTPVFWSWAVDQPRQPTDSSDYDSDEENDDKLYGYSDDGNSSIASNDTDNTNDPSDPRQRAYKCVAVFPDGWKLANCYGSYNYACKHKSSPNDWFINADRHKEYFEAYKKGTCPEEYSFGVPRLSIEMLSLLHYIDQKNISYPVWIDVNDVTVTDCFVSGGPYAECPYQKTITRLTLAKLVAPSFIVAVFILSLWFLEKFLRVNPVQTNRKRHWKRVINEYYKDHDYEGVPS
;
A
#
# COMPACT_ATOMS: atom_id res chain seq x y z
N MET A 1 -37.43 -19.66 -12.05
CA MET A 1 -37.33 -19.31 -13.48
C MET A 1 -36.19 -18.31 -13.55
N THR A 2 -34.98 -18.82 -13.54
CA THR A 2 -33.75 -18.03 -13.53
C THR A 2 -33.33 -17.84 -14.98
N ASP A 3 -33.67 -16.69 -15.55
CA ASP A 3 -32.95 -16.23 -16.75
C ASP A 3 -31.51 -16.01 -16.31
N TYR A 4 -30.60 -16.82 -16.84
CA TYR A 4 -29.18 -16.67 -16.58
C TYR A 4 -28.66 -15.60 -17.53
N ALA A 5 -28.17 -14.50 -16.97
CA ALA A 5 -27.57 -13.42 -17.75
C ALA A 5 -26.39 -13.97 -18.58
N SER A 6 -26.34 -13.63 -19.87
CA SER A 6 -25.29 -14.11 -20.78
C SER A 6 -24.05 -13.21 -20.70
N LEU A 7 -22.91 -13.71 -21.19
CA LEU A 7 -21.69 -12.90 -21.34
C LEU A 7 -21.96 -11.59 -22.10
N ASP A 8 -22.73 -11.68 -23.18
CA ASP A 8 -23.10 -10.53 -24.02
C ASP A 8 -23.87 -9.48 -23.21
N GLU A 9 -24.73 -9.89 -22.28
CA GLU A 9 -25.46 -8.99 -21.39
C GLU A 9 -24.51 -8.24 -20.45
N PHE A 10 -23.51 -8.92 -19.87
CA PHE A 10 -22.50 -8.29 -19.04
C PHE A 10 -21.62 -7.31 -19.83
N ASP A 11 -21.24 -7.66 -21.05
CA ASP A 11 -20.44 -6.81 -21.94
C ASP A 11 -21.24 -5.55 -22.37
N ASP A 12 -22.51 -5.72 -22.76
CA ASP A 12 -23.41 -4.60 -23.07
C ASP A 12 -23.63 -3.68 -21.86
N LEU A 13 -23.78 -4.25 -20.67
CA LEU A 13 -23.90 -3.48 -19.44
C LEU A 13 -22.61 -2.72 -19.12
N ALA A 14 -21.44 -3.35 -19.28
CA ALA A 14 -20.15 -2.73 -19.01
C ALA A 14 -19.87 -1.52 -19.94
N LEU A 15 -20.25 -1.63 -21.22
CA LEU A 15 -20.07 -0.54 -22.19
C LEU A 15 -20.99 0.67 -21.94
N ASN A 16 -22.16 0.44 -21.34
CA ASN A 16 -23.20 1.46 -21.13
C ASN A 16 -23.30 1.98 -19.68
N GLN A 17 -22.43 1.53 -18.78
CA GLN A 17 -22.44 1.94 -17.38
C GLN A 17 -21.52 3.16 -17.14
N HIS A 18 -22.14 4.34 -17.09
CA HIS A 18 -21.58 5.50 -16.38
C HIS A 18 -21.92 5.43 -14.88
N SER A 19 -21.32 6.29 -14.05
CA SER A 19 -21.65 6.41 -12.62
C SER A 19 -23.16 6.64 -12.43
N ARG A 20 -23.87 5.60 -12.01
CA ARG A 20 -25.32 5.62 -11.80
C ARG A 20 -25.58 5.86 -10.32
N PHE A 21 -26.42 6.85 -10.04
CA PHE A 21 -26.83 7.18 -8.67
C PHE A 21 -28.23 6.67 -8.41
N ILE A 22 -28.49 6.24 -7.18
CA ILE A 22 -29.84 5.94 -6.70
C ILE A 22 -30.06 6.70 -5.40
N VAL A 23 -31.20 7.36 -5.29
CA VAL A 23 -31.53 8.20 -4.13
C VAL A 23 -32.73 7.57 -3.45
N ASP A 24 -32.67 7.42 -2.13
CA ASP A 24 -33.85 7.01 -1.36
C ASP A 24 -34.68 8.20 -0.88
N ASP A 25 -35.81 7.88 -0.26
CA ASP A 25 -36.68 8.84 0.40
C ASP A 25 -37.27 8.21 1.67
N ASN A 26 -38.08 8.97 2.41
CA ASN A 26 -38.69 8.46 3.66
C ASN A 26 -39.76 7.38 3.42
N ASP A 27 -40.20 7.17 2.17
CA ASP A 27 -41.20 6.16 1.82
C ASP A 27 -40.51 4.84 1.35
N HIS A 28 -39.29 4.93 0.80
CA HIS A 28 -38.49 3.84 0.25
C HIS A 28 -37.05 3.88 0.77
N GLU A 29 -36.89 3.83 2.09
CA GLU A 29 -35.60 3.90 2.76
C GLU A 29 -34.68 2.72 2.35
N PHE A 30 -33.37 2.98 2.23
CA PHE A 30 -32.43 1.88 2.05
C PHE A 30 -32.34 1.01 3.31
N THR A 31 -32.49 -0.30 3.12
CA THR A 31 -32.20 -1.32 4.12
C THR A 31 -30.77 -1.83 3.93
N ASN A 32 -30.25 -2.62 4.88
CA ASN A 32 -28.95 -3.25 4.74
C ASN A 32 -28.80 -4.03 3.41
N ASP A 33 -29.82 -4.81 3.07
CA ASP A 33 -29.82 -5.65 1.88
C ASP A 33 -29.92 -4.82 0.61
N SER A 34 -30.86 -3.86 0.54
CA SER A 34 -31.03 -3.06 -0.67
C SER A 34 -29.83 -2.15 -0.91
N PHE A 35 -29.27 -1.55 0.14
CA PHE A 35 -28.04 -0.77 0.05
C PHE A 35 -26.88 -1.61 -0.49
N ALA A 36 -26.65 -2.79 0.08
CA ALA A 36 -25.58 -3.69 -0.34
C ALA A 36 -25.77 -4.17 -1.79
N ASP A 37 -26.99 -4.50 -2.19
CA ASP A 37 -27.31 -4.97 -3.54
C ASP A 37 -27.14 -3.87 -4.59
N TYR A 38 -27.53 -2.62 -4.29
CA TYR A 38 -27.29 -1.51 -5.19
C TYR A 38 -25.79 -1.24 -5.38
N VAL A 39 -25.00 -1.28 -4.31
CA VAL A 39 -23.54 -1.15 -4.39
C VAL A 39 -22.92 -2.30 -5.18
N ARG A 40 -23.35 -3.55 -4.94
CA ARG A 40 -22.90 -4.73 -5.72
C ARG A 40 -23.17 -4.57 -7.20
N CYS A 41 -24.30 -3.97 -7.56
CA CYS A 41 -24.67 -3.70 -8.94
C CYS A 41 -23.94 -2.49 -9.56
N GLY A 42 -23.06 -1.81 -8.82
CA GLY A 42 -22.34 -0.64 -9.31
C GLY A 42 -23.10 0.69 -9.22
N LEU A 43 -24.21 0.73 -8.49
CA LEU A 43 -24.92 1.97 -8.21
C LEU A 43 -24.28 2.68 -7.02
N SER A 44 -24.25 4.00 -7.07
CA SER A 44 -23.82 4.87 -5.98
C SER A 44 -25.06 5.35 -5.20
N PRO A 45 -25.40 4.73 -4.05
CA PRO A 45 -26.54 5.15 -3.25
C PRO A 45 -26.30 6.52 -2.61
N ILE A 46 -27.32 7.38 -2.65
CA ILE A 46 -27.39 8.69 -2.01
C ILE A 46 -28.43 8.59 -0.91
N LEU A 47 -27.97 8.70 0.33
CA LEU A 47 -28.78 8.67 1.54
C LEU A 47 -29.50 10.01 1.73
N ASN A 48 -30.82 10.03 1.53
CA ASN A 48 -31.72 11.18 1.63
C ASN A 48 -32.94 10.97 2.58
N SER A 49 -33.24 9.74 3.01
CA SER A 49 -34.11 9.49 4.17
C SER A 49 -33.57 10.10 5.49
N THR A 50 -34.48 10.34 6.44
CA THR A 50 -34.21 10.89 7.77
C THR A 50 -33.64 9.88 8.78
N LYS A 51 -33.78 8.57 8.53
CA LYS A 51 -33.31 7.51 9.43
C LYS A 51 -32.69 6.36 8.65
N TYR A 52 -31.64 5.78 9.23
CA TYR A 52 -30.97 4.60 8.71
C TYR A 52 -30.64 3.65 9.85
N ASP A 53 -30.75 2.36 9.57
CA ASP A 53 -30.12 1.31 10.34
C ASP A 53 -29.22 0.50 9.39
N LEU A 54 -28.05 1.08 9.07
CA LEU A 54 -27.04 0.49 8.17
C LEU A 54 -25.93 -0.22 8.96
N SER A 55 -26.28 -1.12 9.87
CA SER A 55 -25.30 -1.84 10.69
C SER A 55 -24.75 -3.08 9.95
N ASN A 56 -23.42 -3.22 9.86
CA ASN A 56 -22.73 -4.37 9.25
C ASN A 56 -23.03 -4.65 7.76
N THR A 57 -23.30 -3.64 6.93
CA THR A 57 -23.44 -3.86 5.49
C THR A 57 -22.09 -4.17 4.83
N PRO A 58 -21.94 -5.32 4.16
CA PRO A 58 -20.75 -5.58 3.35
C PRO A 58 -20.81 -4.71 2.09
N VAL A 59 -20.14 -3.56 2.15
CA VAL A 59 -20.02 -2.63 1.03
C VAL A 59 -18.86 -3.08 0.15
N PHE A 60 -19.14 -3.31 -1.12
CA PHE A 60 -18.10 -3.61 -2.10
C PHE A 60 -17.40 -2.31 -2.46
N TRP A 61 -16.10 -2.25 -2.17
CA TRP A 61 -15.24 -1.25 -2.77
C TRP A 61 -15.00 -1.66 -4.23
N SER A 62 -15.42 -0.82 -5.17
CA SER A 62 -14.93 -0.88 -6.54
C SER A 62 -13.67 -0.03 -6.64
N TRP A 63 -12.80 -0.40 -7.57
CA TRP A 63 -11.63 0.41 -7.86
C TRP A 63 -12.04 1.67 -8.63
N ALA A 64 -11.23 2.72 -8.51
CA ALA A 64 -11.33 3.84 -9.45
C ALA A 64 -11.09 3.33 -10.87
N VAL A 65 -11.62 4.05 -11.87
CA VAL A 65 -11.35 3.76 -13.29
C VAL A 65 -9.84 3.62 -13.50
N ASP A 66 -9.44 2.53 -14.17
CA ASP A 66 -8.04 2.13 -14.41
C ASP A 66 -7.20 1.78 -13.16
N GLN A 67 -7.84 1.40 -12.05
CA GLN A 67 -7.14 0.86 -10.88
C GLN A 67 -7.62 -0.57 -10.53
N PRO A 68 -6.73 -1.41 -9.95
CA PRO A 68 -5.28 -1.28 -9.97
C PRO A 68 -4.76 -1.44 -11.40
N ARG A 69 -3.77 -0.63 -11.77
CA ARG A 69 -3.10 -0.74 -13.07
C ARG A 69 -2.32 -2.05 -13.08
N GLN A 70 -2.60 -2.92 -14.05
CA GLN A 70 -1.66 -4.00 -14.33
C GLN A 70 -0.34 -3.37 -14.81
N PRO A 71 0.81 -3.86 -14.36
CA PRO A 71 2.07 -3.49 -14.99
C PRO A 71 1.95 -3.80 -16.47
N THR A 72 2.03 -2.76 -17.31
CA THR A 72 2.18 -2.95 -18.76
C THR A 72 3.43 -3.79 -18.95
N ASP A 73 3.32 -4.86 -19.73
CA ASP A 73 4.38 -5.83 -20.07
C ASP A 73 5.60 -5.09 -20.67
N SER A 74 6.39 -4.43 -19.83
CA SER A 74 7.72 -3.94 -20.15
C SER A 74 8.62 -5.14 -19.94
N SER A 75 8.87 -5.81 -21.06
CA SER A 75 10.02 -6.68 -21.23
C SER A 75 11.29 -5.88 -20.94
N ASP A 76 11.70 -5.89 -19.68
CA ASP A 76 13.10 -5.74 -19.27
C ASP A 76 13.35 -6.76 -18.17
N TYR A 77 13.63 -7.98 -18.62
CA TYR A 77 14.46 -8.89 -17.86
C TYR A 77 15.86 -8.28 -17.83
N ASP A 78 16.18 -7.50 -16.80
CA ASP A 78 17.58 -7.36 -16.39
C ASP A 78 17.88 -8.49 -15.41
N SER A 79 18.41 -9.56 -15.99
CA SER A 79 19.23 -10.54 -15.31
C SER A 79 20.46 -9.83 -14.76
N ASP A 80 20.47 -9.53 -13.46
CA ASP A 80 21.71 -9.42 -12.70
C ASP A 80 21.53 -10.13 -11.37
N GLU A 81 21.77 -11.44 -11.47
CA GLU A 81 22.10 -12.33 -10.39
C GLU A 81 23.57 -12.05 -10.02
N GLU A 82 23.82 -11.39 -8.88
CA GLU A 82 25.09 -11.54 -8.19
C GLU A 82 24.91 -11.49 -6.66
N ASN A 83 24.91 -12.70 -6.10
CA ASN A 83 25.44 -13.08 -4.78
C ASN A 83 25.32 -12.07 -3.62
N ASP A 84 24.42 -12.35 -2.69
CA ASP A 84 24.85 -12.33 -1.29
C ASP A 84 24.26 -13.53 -0.54
N ASP A 85 25.14 -14.48 -0.33
CA ASP A 85 24.97 -15.80 0.26
C ASP A 85 24.88 -15.64 1.78
N LYS A 86 23.68 -15.76 2.39
CA LYS A 86 23.54 -16.04 3.83
C LYS A 86 22.41 -17.01 4.14
N LEU A 87 22.78 -18.27 3.96
CA LEU A 87 22.44 -19.40 4.81
C LEU A 87 22.01 -19.02 6.26
N TYR A 88 20.75 -19.27 6.60
CA TYR A 88 20.38 -19.69 7.94
C TYR A 88 19.52 -20.95 7.82
N GLY A 89 20.14 -22.09 8.09
CA GLY A 89 19.43 -23.33 8.31
C GLY A 89 18.64 -23.25 9.61
N TYR A 90 17.40 -23.74 9.58
CA TYR A 90 16.72 -24.16 10.79
C TYR A 90 16.25 -25.59 10.57
N SER A 91 16.72 -26.47 11.45
CA SER A 91 16.50 -27.89 11.43
C SER A 91 15.03 -28.24 11.62
N ASP A 92 14.60 -29.20 10.81
CA ASP A 92 13.40 -29.99 10.95
C ASP A 92 13.53 -30.87 12.20
N ASP A 93 12.62 -30.71 13.16
CA ASP A 93 12.30 -31.70 14.18
C ASP A 93 10.78 -31.78 14.26
N GLY A 94 10.22 -32.81 13.63
CA GLY A 94 8.79 -33.08 13.65
C GLY A 94 8.30 -33.51 15.03
N ASN A 95 7.06 -33.14 15.38
CA ASN A 95 5.95 -34.09 15.54
C ASN A 95 4.61 -33.39 15.89
N SER A 96 3.52 -34.00 15.42
CA SER A 96 2.17 -34.04 16.01
C SER A 96 1.11 -32.96 15.68
N SER A 97 0.14 -33.44 14.89
CA SER A 97 -1.34 -33.38 15.10
C SER A 97 -2.09 -32.04 15.03
N ILE A 98 -2.76 -31.85 13.88
CA ILE A 98 -4.19 -31.54 13.68
C ILE A 98 -4.98 -31.09 14.93
N ALA A 99 -5.45 -29.84 14.96
CA ALA A 99 -6.88 -29.46 15.00
C ALA A 99 -7.07 -27.99 15.42
N SER A 100 -7.65 -27.22 14.50
CA SER A 100 -8.76 -26.27 14.69
C SER A 100 -8.67 -25.08 15.66
N ASN A 101 -9.20 -23.97 15.15
CA ASN A 101 -9.64 -22.73 15.81
C ASN A 101 -8.54 -21.73 16.14
N ASP A 102 -8.11 -20.98 15.13
CA ASP A 102 -7.25 -19.81 15.35
C ASP A 102 -8.08 -18.52 15.23
N THR A 103 -8.76 -18.19 16.33
CA THR A 103 -9.10 -16.80 16.65
C THR A 103 -7.87 -16.17 17.30
N ASP A 104 -6.82 -15.90 16.52
CA ASP A 104 -5.64 -15.19 17.07
C ASP A 104 -5.71 -13.70 16.75
N ASN A 105 -6.31 -12.96 17.68
CA ASN A 105 -6.23 -11.51 17.77
C ASN A 105 -4.87 -11.10 18.36
N THR A 106 -3.77 -11.42 17.67
CA THR A 106 -2.49 -10.78 17.93
C THR A 106 -2.25 -9.80 16.80
N ASN A 107 -2.42 -8.50 17.03
CA ASN A 107 -2.04 -7.48 16.05
C ASN A 107 -0.56 -7.14 16.25
N ASP A 108 0.34 -8.03 15.81
CA ASP A 108 1.78 -7.76 15.78
C ASP A 108 2.23 -7.59 14.33
N PRO A 109 2.38 -6.34 13.84
CA PRO A 109 2.80 -6.07 12.46
C PRO A 109 4.22 -6.57 12.11
N SER A 110 4.95 -7.15 13.08
CA SER A 110 6.26 -7.75 12.87
C SER A 110 6.27 -9.27 12.71
N ASP A 111 5.13 -9.98 12.92
CA ASP A 111 5.07 -11.43 12.71
C ASP A 111 5.08 -11.76 11.20
N PRO A 112 6.09 -12.48 10.67
CA PRO A 112 6.13 -12.89 9.27
C PRO A 112 4.94 -13.77 8.87
N ARG A 113 4.27 -14.45 9.82
CA ARG A 113 3.03 -15.20 9.57
C ARG A 113 1.87 -14.28 9.20
N GLN A 114 1.84 -13.03 9.71
CA GLN A 114 0.80 -12.05 9.36
C GLN A 114 1.01 -11.44 7.97
N ARG A 115 2.27 -11.35 7.49
CA ARG A 115 2.52 -10.97 6.09
C ARG A 115 1.89 -11.93 5.10
N ALA A 116 1.74 -13.20 5.49
CA ALA A 116 1.07 -14.19 4.68
C ALA A 116 -0.45 -14.00 4.60
N TYR A 117 -1.11 -13.17 5.42
CA TYR A 117 -2.58 -12.98 5.39
C TYR A 117 -3.04 -11.83 4.49
N LYS A 118 -2.20 -11.40 3.55
CA LYS A 118 -2.41 -10.16 2.77
C LYS A 118 -2.78 -10.40 1.30
N CYS A 119 -3.28 -11.59 0.97
CA CYS A 119 -3.80 -11.92 -0.35
C CYS A 119 -5.32 -11.87 -0.35
N VAL A 120 -5.92 -11.48 -1.47
CA VAL A 120 -7.37 -11.31 -1.55
C VAL A 120 -8.03 -12.48 -2.28
N ALA A 121 -9.04 -13.07 -1.65
CA ALA A 121 -9.88 -14.10 -2.24
C ALA A 121 -11.35 -13.70 -2.22
N VAL A 122 -12.10 -14.17 -3.21
CA VAL A 122 -13.55 -13.99 -3.31
C VAL A 122 -14.24 -15.07 -2.48
N PHE A 123 -15.21 -14.65 -1.66
CA PHE A 123 -16.14 -15.47 -0.89
C PHE A 123 -17.58 -15.16 -1.36
N PRO A 124 -18.60 -15.94 -0.94
CA PRO A 124 -19.98 -15.71 -1.37
C PRO A 124 -20.52 -14.33 -1.04
N ASP A 125 -20.05 -13.73 0.06
CA ASP A 125 -20.44 -12.40 0.51
C ASP A 125 -19.52 -11.28 0.03
N GLY A 126 -18.50 -11.63 -0.77
CA GLY A 126 -17.56 -10.72 -1.41
C GLY A 126 -16.10 -11.10 -1.18
N TRP A 127 -15.21 -10.25 -1.67
CA TRP A 127 -13.77 -10.42 -1.48
C TRP A 127 -13.28 -10.06 -0.07
N LYS A 128 -12.37 -10.87 0.47
CA LYS A 128 -11.78 -10.73 1.80
C LYS A 128 -10.30 -11.13 1.78
N LEU A 129 -9.58 -10.70 2.82
CA LEU A 129 -8.21 -11.13 3.05
C LEU A 129 -8.15 -12.61 3.44
N ALA A 130 -7.15 -13.30 2.91
CA ALA A 130 -6.86 -14.69 3.18
C ALA A 130 -5.35 -14.95 3.20
N ASN A 131 -4.99 -16.08 3.82
CA ASN A 131 -3.61 -16.55 3.85
C ASN A 131 -3.14 -16.92 2.43
N CYS A 132 -2.12 -16.25 1.92
CA CYS A 132 -1.49 -16.44 0.62
C CYS A 132 -0.96 -17.87 0.38
N TYR A 133 -0.62 -18.59 1.45
CA TYR A 133 -0.26 -20.01 1.39
C TYR A 133 -1.48 -20.96 1.38
N GLY A 134 -2.69 -20.39 1.42
CA GLY A 134 -3.93 -21.12 1.24
C GLY A 134 -4.04 -21.67 -0.18
N SER A 135 -4.40 -22.94 -0.30
CA SER A 135 -4.59 -23.60 -1.59
C SER A 135 -6.05 -23.47 -2.04
N TYR A 136 -6.33 -22.55 -2.96
CA TYR A 136 -7.67 -22.27 -3.49
C TYR A 136 -7.72 -22.33 -5.01
N ASN A 137 -8.94 -22.38 -5.58
CA ASN A 137 -9.13 -22.11 -7.00
C ASN A 137 -8.70 -20.66 -7.30
N TYR A 138 -8.35 -20.36 -8.55
CA TYR A 138 -7.87 -19.03 -8.96
C TYR A 138 -8.59 -18.57 -10.22
N ALA A 139 -8.92 -17.28 -10.28
CA ALA A 139 -9.65 -16.67 -11.38
C ALA A 139 -8.71 -16.16 -12.48
N CYS A 140 -8.86 -16.74 -13.68
CA CYS A 140 -8.20 -16.27 -14.87
C CYS A 140 -9.16 -15.38 -15.66
N LYS A 141 -8.75 -14.14 -15.92
CA LYS A 141 -9.49 -13.16 -16.72
C LYS A 141 -9.02 -13.19 -18.17
N HIS A 142 -9.95 -13.11 -19.13
CA HIS A 142 -9.60 -13.00 -20.53
C HIS A 142 -8.93 -11.64 -20.83
N LYS A 143 -7.93 -11.61 -21.70
CA LYS A 143 -7.17 -10.37 -22.00
C LYS A 143 -7.99 -9.33 -22.76
N SER A 144 -8.93 -9.76 -23.60
CA SER A 144 -9.72 -8.87 -24.46
C SER A 144 -11.16 -8.65 -24.01
N SER A 145 -11.71 -9.55 -23.18
CA SER A 145 -13.08 -9.41 -22.64
C SER A 145 -13.01 -9.36 -21.11
N PRO A 146 -13.43 -8.25 -20.49
CA PRO A 146 -13.28 -8.06 -19.05
C PRO A 146 -14.24 -8.90 -18.20
N ASN A 147 -15.35 -9.37 -18.78
CA ASN A 147 -16.36 -10.17 -18.09
C ASN A 147 -16.22 -11.67 -18.34
N ASP A 148 -15.27 -12.07 -19.18
CA ASP A 148 -15.00 -13.47 -19.47
C ASP A 148 -13.97 -14.05 -18.50
N TRP A 149 -14.41 -15.05 -17.75
CA TRP A 149 -13.66 -15.67 -16.66
C TRP A 149 -13.49 -17.17 -16.90
N PHE A 150 -12.32 -17.66 -16.54
CA PHE A 150 -12.00 -19.09 -16.53
C PHE A 150 -11.44 -19.48 -15.17
N ILE A 151 -12.05 -20.51 -14.56
CA ILE A 151 -11.55 -21.11 -13.32
C ILE A 151 -11.54 -22.63 -13.52
N ASN A 152 -10.43 -23.26 -13.16
CA ASN A 152 -10.33 -24.72 -13.14
C ASN A 152 -10.74 -25.23 -11.75
N ALA A 153 -11.89 -25.89 -11.66
CA ALA A 153 -12.47 -26.38 -10.41
C ALA A 153 -11.61 -27.44 -9.70
N ASP A 154 -10.85 -28.24 -10.45
CA ASP A 154 -10.03 -29.33 -9.88
C ASP A 154 -8.66 -28.85 -9.41
N ARG A 155 -8.21 -27.68 -9.88
CA ARG A 155 -6.88 -27.15 -9.58
C ARG A 155 -6.95 -26.11 -8.48
N HIS A 156 -6.18 -26.38 -7.44
CA HIS A 156 -5.98 -25.48 -6.31
C HIS A 156 -4.51 -25.14 -6.22
N LYS A 157 -4.22 -23.87 -5.94
CA LYS A 157 -2.86 -23.34 -5.85
C LYS A 157 -2.77 -22.31 -4.73
N GLU A 158 -1.58 -22.19 -4.17
CA GLU A 158 -1.19 -21.03 -3.38
C GLU A 158 -1.18 -19.78 -4.27
N TYR A 159 -1.35 -18.61 -3.65
CA TYR A 159 -1.39 -17.34 -4.38
C TYR A 159 -0.12 -17.11 -5.23
N PHE A 160 1.05 -17.42 -4.66
CA PHE A 160 2.35 -17.26 -5.32
C PHE A 160 2.53 -18.16 -6.56
N GLU A 161 1.82 -19.29 -6.60
CA GLU A 161 1.84 -20.22 -7.73
C GLU A 161 0.77 -19.87 -8.78
N ALA A 162 -0.36 -19.29 -8.36
CA ALA A 162 -1.44 -18.86 -9.24
C ALA A 162 -0.99 -17.83 -10.28
N TYR A 163 -0.05 -16.95 -9.92
CA TYR A 163 0.50 -15.91 -10.79
C TYR A 163 1.45 -16.46 -11.90
N LYS A 164 2.04 -17.65 -11.73
CA LYS A 164 3.07 -18.14 -12.65
C LYS A 164 2.53 -18.34 -14.06
N LYS A 165 3.39 -18.08 -15.06
CA LYS A 165 3.08 -18.29 -16.48
C LYS A 165 2.74 -19.76 -16.74
N GLY A 166 1.64 -20.02 -17.44
CA GLY A 166 1.15 -21.36 -17.75
C GLY A 166 0.14 -21.92 -16.74
N THR A 167 -0.15 -21.18 -15.66
CA THR A 167 -1.20 -21.57 -14.71
C THR A 167 -2.61 -21.32 -15.25
N CYS A 168 -2.79 -20.24 -16.02
CA CYS A 168 -4.00 -19.96 -16.80
C CYS A 168 -3.87 -20.44 -18.27
N PRO A 169 -4.99 -20.75 -18.96
CA PRO A 169 -4.99 -21.07 -20.39
C PRO A 169 -4.42 -19.93 -21.25
N GLU A 170 -4.12 -20.24 -22.53
CA GLU A 170 -3.78 -19.21 -23.51
C GLU A 170 -4.88 -18.15 -23.60
N GLU A 171 -4.52 -16.89 -23.80
CA GLU A 171 -5.43 -15.71 -23.82
C GLU A 171 -6.04 -15.30 -22.48
N TYR A 172 -5.87 -16.10 -21.42
CA TYR A 172 -6.26 -15.74 -20.05
C TYR A 172 -5.03 -15.45 -19.19
N SER A 173 -5.23 -14.61 -18.17
CA SER A 173 -4.21 -14.28 -17.17
C SER A 173 -4.84 -14.22 -15.79
N PHE A 174 -4.06 -14.53 -14.75
CA PHE A 174 -4.51 -14.30 -13.38
C PHE A 174 -4.87 -12.83 -13.21
N GLY A 175 -6.11 -12.56 -12.81
CA GLY A 175 -6.70 -11.24 -12.98
C GLY A 175 -7.59 -10.80 -11.82
N VAL A 176 -7.99 -9.54 -11.86
CA VAL A 176 -8.82 -8.87 -10.86
C VAL A 176 -10.04 -8.22 -11.55
N PRO A 177 -11.24 -8.32 -10.94
CA PRO A 177 -12.38 -7.51 -11.37
C PRO A 177 -12.15 -6.03 -10.99
N ARG A 178 -12.05 -5.16 -11.98
CA ARG A 178 -11.85 -3.71 -11.80
C ARG A 178 -13.17 -2.96 -11.60
N LEU A 179 -14.23 -3.46 -12.21
CA LEU A 179 -15.58 -2.88 -12.16
C LEU A 179 -16.53 -3.76 -11.37
N SER A 180 -17.63 -3.18 -10.88
CA SER A 180 -18.71 -3.93 -10.22
C SER A 180 -19.32 -5.00 -11.13
N ILE A 181 -19.50 -4.70 -12.42
CA ILE A 181 -20.03 -5.65 -13.40
C ILE A 181 -19.08 -6.82 -13.65
N GLU A 182 -17.77 -6.59 -13.62
CA GLU A 182 -16.76 -7.64 -13.72
C GLU A 182 -16.74 -8.55 -12.48
N MET A 183 -16.97 -7.96 -11.30
CA MET A 183 -17.12 -8.73 -10.06
C MET A 183 -18.40 -9.57 -10.10
N LEU A 184 -19.50 -8.99 -10.60
CA LEU A 184 -20.78 -9.69 -10.72
C LEU A 184 -20.69 -10.85 -11.72
N SER A 185 -20.03 -10.66 -12.87
CA SER A 185 -19.81 -11.73 -13.84
C SER A 185 -18.94 -12.85 -13.27
N LEU A 186 -17.92 -12.53 -12.46
CA LEU A 186 -17.10 -13.52 -11.75
C LEU A 186 -17.92 -14.33 -10.74
N LEU A 187 -18.71 -13.67 -9.88
CA LEU A 187 -19.58 -14.34 -8.91
C LEU A 187 -20.60 -15.23 -9.61
N HIS A 188 -21.23 -14.71 -10.67
CA HIS A 188 -22.16 -15.48 -11.50
C HIS A 188 -21.51 -16.73 -12.09
N TYR A 189 -20.28 -16.59 -12.61
CA TYR A 189 -19.52 -17.71 -13.17
C TYR A 189 -19.21 -18.78 -12.12
N ILE A 190 -18.78 -18.38 -10.91
CA ILE A 190 -18.50 -19.30 -9.80
C ILE A 190 -19.76 -20.08 -9.42
N ASP A 191 -20.89 -19.40 -9.28
CA ASP A 191 -22.16 -20.01 -8.90
C ASP A 191 -22.71 -20.92 -10.01
N GLN A 192 -22.67 -20.47 -11.27
CA GLN A 192 -23.13 -21.24 -12.44
C GLN A 192 -22.31 -22.52 -12.64
N LYS A 193 -20.99 -22.45 -12.41
CA LYS A 193 -20.09 -23.60 -12.50
C LYS A 193 -20.02 -24.42 -11.21
N ASN A 194 -20.71 -23.99 -10.15
CA ASN A 194 -20.71 -24.61 -8.83
C ASN A 194 -19.28 -24.84 -8.29
N ILE A 195 -18.45 -23.81 -8.39
CA ILE A 195 -17.05 -23.82 -7.93
C ILE A 195 -17.02 -23.52 -6.43
N SER A 196 -16.13 -24.21 -5.70
CA SER A 196 -15.98 -23.98 -4.27
C SER A 196 -15.32 -22.62 -3.99
N TYR A 197 -15.92 -21.85 -3.10
CA TYR A 197 -15.25 -20.72 -2.48
C TYR A 197 -14.22 -21.20 -1.45
N PRO A 198 -13.18 -20.40 -1.14
CA PRO A 198 -12.86 -19.12 -1.75
C PRO A 198 -12.08 -19.24 -3.08
N VAL A 199 -12.06 -18.17 -3.88
CA VAL A 199 -11.36 -18.11 -5.18
C VAL A 199 -10.35 -16.96 -5.19
N TRP A 200 -9.09 -17.23 -5.51
CA TRP A 200 -8.05 -16.22 -5.64
C TRP A 200 -8.33 -15.26 -6.80
N ILE A 201 -8.09 -13.98 -6.56
CA ILE A 201 -8.03 -12.91 -7.57
C ILE A 201 -6.68 -12.19 -7.42
N ASP A 202 -6.19 -11.57 -8.49
CA ASP A 202 -4.86 -10.96 -8.53
C ASP A 202 -4.80 -9.62 -7.77
N VAL A 203 -4.91 -9.70 -6.44
CA VAL A 203 -4.74 -8.57 -5.51
C VAL A 203 -4.01 -9.03 -4.27
N ASN A 204 -2.96 -8.30 -3.92
CA ASN A 204 -2.21 -8.53 -2.68
C ASN A 204 -1.56 -7.25 -2.14
N ASP A 205 -1.17 -7.31 -0.87
CA ASP A 205 -0.40 -6.32 -0.13
C ASP A 205 0.88 -6.97 0.46
N VAL A 206 1.56 -7.82 -0.32
CA VAL A 206 2.72 -8.58 0.18
C VAL A 206 4.00 -7.74 0.17
N THR A 207 4.24 -6.97 -0.89
CA THR A 207 5.48 -6.20 -1.07
C THR A 207 5.54 -4.93 -0.24
N VAL A 208 4.43 -4.18 -0.18
CA VAL A 208 4.38 -2.82 0.40
C VAL A 208 3.16 -2.69 1.28
N THR A 209 3.32 -2.89 2.59
CA THR A 209 2.22 -2.83 3.56
C THR A 209 1.28 -1.64 3.35
N ASP A 210 -0.03 -1.95 3.40
CA ASP A 210 -1.17 -1.08 3.13
C ASP A 210 -1.25 -0.59 1.67
N CYS A 211 -0.63 -1.32 0.72
CA CYS A 211 -0.74 -1.08 -0.71
C CYS A 211 -1.23 -2.32 -1.46
N PHE A 212 -2.55 -2.37 -1.68
CA PHE A 212 -3.15 -3.41 -2.51
C PHE A 212 -2.91 -3.12 -4.00
N VAL A 213 -2.26 -4.07 -4.67
CA VAL A 213 -1.88 -4.01 -6.08
C VAL A 213 -2.18 -5.31 -6.80
N SER A 214 -2.31 -5.20 -8.13
CA SER A 214 -2.34 -6.33 -9.06
C SER A 214 -1.02 -6.44 -9.82
N GLY A 215 -0.77 -7.58 -10.46
CA GLY A 215 0.49 -7.89 -11.11
C GLY A 215 1.34 -8.90 -10.35
N GLY A 216 0.74 -9.69 -9.45
CA GLY A 216 1.42 -10.75 -8.72
C GLY A 216 2.06 -10.33 -7.39
N PRO A 217 2.72 -11.29 -6.71
CA PRO A 217 3.19 -11.12 -5.32
C PRO A 217 4.37 -10.17 -5.16
N TYR A 218 5.00 -9.76 -6.26
CA TYR A 218 6.15 -8.86 -6.29
C TYR A 218 5.85 -7.52 -6.97
N ALA A 219 4.57 -7.20 -7.21
CA ALA A 219 4.18 -5.95 -7.83
C ALA A 219 4.60 -4.74 -6.97
N GLU A 220 5.07 -3.69 -7.64
CA GLU A 220 5.44 -2.42 -6.99
C GLU A 220 4.21 -1.55 -6.75
N CYS A 221 4.22 -0.80 -5.65
CA CYS A 221 3.13 0.10 -5.31
C CYS A 221 3.18 1.41 -6.14
N PRO A 222 2.19 1.69 -7.01
CA PRO A 222 2.24 2.88 -7.87
C PRO A 222 2.00 4.19 -7.11
N TYR A 223 1.36 4.14 -5.94
CA TYR A 223 1.01 5.31 -5.13
C TYR A 223 1.87 5.46 -3.84
N GLN A 224 2.72 4.47 -3.53
CA GLN A 224 3.63 4.53 -2.40
C GLN A 224 5.03 4.17 -2.86
N LYS A 225 5.88 5.19 -3.02
CA LYS A 225 7.30 4.94 -3.26
C LYS A 225 7.91 4.39 -1.98
N THR A 226 8.33 3.13 -2.01
CA THR A 226 9.12 2.52 -0.94
C THR A 226 10.50 3.17 -0.91
N ILE A 227 10.65 4.23 -0.13
CA ILE A 227 11.96 4.83 0.11
C ILE A 227 12.66 3.97 1.16
N THR A 228 13.65 3.18 0.74
CA THR A 228 14.50 2.45 1.68
C THR A 228 15.25 3.44 2.59
N ARG A 229 15.63 3.00 3.80
CA ARG A 229 16.39 3.86 4.74
C ARG A 229 17.67 4.43 4.12
N LEU A 230 18.31 3.66 3.24
CA LEU A 230 19.50 4.07 2.49
C LEU A 230 19.20 5.18 1.48
N THR A 231 18.10 5.06 0.73
CA THR A 231 17.67 6.11 -0.21
C THR A 231 17.26 7.38 0.53
N LEU A 232 16.56 7.25 1.67
CA LEU A 232 16.21 8.39 2.51
C LEU A 232 17.46 9.10 3.07
N ALA A 233 18.45 8.33 3.56
CA ALA A 233 19.70 8.89 4.04
C ALA A 233 20.46 9.64 2.93
N LYS A 234 20.50 9.11 1.71
CA LYS A 234 21.10 9.78 0.54
C LYS A 234 20.38 11.09 0.19
N LEU A 235 19.06 11.14 0.32
CA LEU A 235 18.27 12.34 0.03
C LEU A 235 18.44 13.44 1.11
N VAL A 236 18.59 13.06 2.38
CA VAL A 236 18.67 14.01 3.51
C VAL A 236 20.11 14.45 3.80
N ALA A 237 21.12 13.63 3.50
CA ALA A 237 22.52 13.92 3.84
C ALA A 237 23.04 15.28 3.32
N PRO A 238 22.78 15.71 2.06
CA PRO A 238 23.32 16.97 1.55
C PRO A 238 22.81 18.19 2.32
N SER A 239 21.50 18.24 2.61
CA SER A 239 20.89 19.35 3.35
C SER A 239 21.33 19.37 4.81
N PHE A 240 21.48 18.20 5.42
CA PHE A 240 21.98 18.06 6.79
C PHE A 240 23.43 18.56 6.93
N ILE A 241 24.32 18.20 6.00
CA ILE A 241 25.73 18.67 6.02
C ILE A 241 25.79 20.20 5.90
N VAL A 242 25.00 20.79 5.00
CA VAL A 242 24.94 22.25 4.85
C VAL A 242 24.40 22.91 6.13
N ALA A 243 23.35 22.35 6.75
CA ALA A 243 22.81 22.86 8.00
C ALA A 243 23.84 22.80 9.15
N VAL A 244 24.56 21.69 9.28
CA VAL A 244 25.65 21.54 10.27
C VAL A 244 26.76 22.55 10.01
N PHE A 245 27.13 22.78 8.75
CA PHE A 245 28.15 23.78 8.40
C PHE A 245 27.71 25.20 8.79
N ILE A 246 26.48 25.59 8.47
CA ILE A 246 25.92 26.90 8.85
C ILE A 246 25.86 27.06 10.37
N LEU A 247 25.38 26.04 11.09
CA LEU A 247 25.34 26.05 12.56
C LEU A 247 26.75 26.14 13.17
N SER A 248 27.74 25.50 12.56
CA SER A 248 29.14 25.58 13.00
C SER A 248 29.71 26.99 12.80
N LEU A 249 29.44 27.63 11.65
CA LEU A 249 29.86 29.01 11.38
C LEU A 249 29.22 29.99 12.37
N TRP A 250 27.91 29.83 12.63
CA TRP A 250 27.19 30.63 13.61
C TRP A 250 27.75 30.45 15.03
N PHE A 251 28.06 29.22 15.41
CA PHE A 251 28.67 28.92 16.71
C PHE A 251 30.09 29.52 16.82
N LEU A 252 30.91 29.40 15.78
CA LEU A 252 32.24 30.01 15.72
C LEU A 252 32.17 31.54 15.81
N GLU A 253 31.24 32.17 15.11
CA GLU A 253 31.01 33.62 15.22
C GLU A 253 30.68 34.03 16.65
N LYS A 254 29.79 33.28 17.31
CA LYS A 254 29.44 33.52 18.71
C LYS A 254 30.64 33.34 19.63
N PHE A 255 31.45 32.30 19.44
CA PHE A 255 32.63 32.04 20.25
C PHE A 255 33.72 33.11 20.05
N LEU A 256 33.95 33.57 18.81
CA LEU A 256 34.88 34.65 18.48
C LEU A 256 34.41 36.01 19.02
N ARG A 257 33.11 36.30 19.00
CA ARG A 257 32.56 37.52 19.61
C ARG A 257 32.61 37.48 21.15
N VAL A 258 32.43 36.31 21.75
CA VAL A 258 32.42 36.14 23.22
C VAL A 258 33.84 36.03 23.80
N ASN A 259 34.83 35.54 23.04
CA ASN A 259 36.23 35.53 23.48
C ASN A 259 36.82 36.94 23.52
N PRO A 260 37.11 37.49 24.71
CA PRO A 260 37.51 38.88 24.84
C PRO A 260 39.02 39.03 24.63
N VAL A 261 39.55 38.69 23.46
CA VAL A 261 40.93 39.04 23.06
C VAL A 261 41.12 40.58 23.07
N GLN A 262 40.03 41.35 23.00
CA GLN A 262 40.01 42.80 23.16
C GLN A 262 40.11 43.31 24.62
N THR A 263 40.02 42.47 25.67
CA THR A 263 40.12 42.97 27.06
C THR A 263 41.56 43.30 27.48
N ASN A 264 42.57 42.66 26.87
CA ASN A 264 43.97 43.00 27.16
C ASN A 264 44.39 44.36 26.57
N ARG A 265 43.66 44.88 25.57
CA ARG A 265 43.92 46.22 25.04
C ARG A 265 43.71 47.29 26.13
N LYS A 266 42.63 47.23 26.91
CA LYS A 266 42.40 48.23 27.98
C LYS A 266 43.48 48.20 29.06
N ARG A 267 44.01 47.03 29.43
CA ARG A 267 45.07 46.90 30.44
C ARG A 267 46.44 47.31 29.91
N HIS A 268 46.76 46.95 28.67
CA HIS A 268 47.97 47.36 27.98
C HIS A 268 48.05 48.88 27.80
N TRP A 269 47.00 49.52 27.26
CA TRP A 269 46.97 50.96 27.07
C TRP A 269 47.03 51.74 28.39
N LYS A 270 46.41 51.22 29.46
CA LYS A 270 46.57 51.80 30.81
C LYS A 270 48.02 51.74 31.30
N ARG A 271 48.76 50.66 31.00
CA ARG A 271 50.16 50.52 31.38
C ARG A 271 51.06 51.49 30.61
N VAL A 272 50.89 51.56 29.29
CA VAL A 272 51.66 52.46 28.42
C VAL A 272 51.43 53.93 28.77
N ILE A 273 50.17 54.32 29.04
CA ILE A 273 49.85 55.68 29.47
C ILE A 273 50.50 56.01 30.82
N ASN A 274 50.50 55.07 31.77
CA ASN A 274 51.10 55.28 33.08
C ASN A 274 52.63 55.36 33.02
N GLU A 275 53.28 54.60 32.12
CA GLU A 275 54.71 54.75 31.83
C GLU A 275 55.01 56.09 31.15
N TYR A 276 54.20 56.52 30.18
CA TYR A 276 54.35 57.82 29.52
C TYR A 276 54.21 58.99 30.50
N TYR A 277 53.23 58.97 31.41
CA TYR A 277 53.08 60.00 32.44
C TYR A 277 54.21 60.02 33.46
N LYS A 278 54.86 58.88 33.71
CA LYS A 278 55.99 58.78 34.63
C LYS A 278 57.28 59.33 34.02
N ASP A 279 57.48 59.16 32.71
CA ASP A 279 58.66 59.66 32.00
C ASP A 279 58.48 61.10 31.50
N HIS A 280 57.23 61.54 31.29
CA HIS A 280 56.89 62.88 30.83
C HIS A 280 56.03 63.60 31.87
N ASP A 281 56.59 63.82 33.07
CA ASP A 281 56.00 64.66 34.11
C ASP A 281 55.52 65.98 33.48
N TYR A 282 54.19 66.09 33.37
CA TYR A 282 53.56 67.37 33.07
C TYR A 282 53.58 68.15 34.38
N GLU A 283 54.65 68.93 34.59
CA GLU A 283 54.68 69.97 35.61
C GLU A 283 53.51 70.92 35.35
N GLY A 284 52.39 70.65 36.01
CA GLY A 284 51.32 71.62 36.14
C GLY A 284 51.88 72.81 36.90
N VAL A 285 52.10 73.91 36.18
CA VAL A 285 52.47 75.19 36.78
C VAL A 285 51.43 75.53 37.86
N PRO A 286 51.82 75.86 39.10
CA PRO A 286 50.86 76.24 40.12
C PRO A 286 50.13 77.52 39.68
N SER A 287 48.85 77.62 40.03
CA SER A 287 48.08 78.86 40.04
C SER A 287 48.76 79.94 40.87
#